data_AF-A0A166FHL7-F1
#
_entry.id   AF-A0A166FHL7-F1
#
_cell.length_a   1.000
_cell.length_b   1.000
_cell.length_c   1.000
_cell.angle_alpha   90.00
_cell.angle_beta   90.00
_cell.angle_gamma   90.00
#
_symmetry.space_group_name_H-M   'P 1'
#
loop_
_entity.id
_entity.type
_entity.pdbx_description
1 polymer ?
#
loop_
_entity_poly.entity_id
_entity_poly.type
_entity_poly.pdbx_seq_one_letter_code
_entity_poly.pdbx_strand_id
1 'polypeptide(L)'
;MDASTVQVPAPGNVFGASGLFASAETSLDIPLVTPISPNRDNIAAAFGVKIFDDGQTVPLKFDGNLNAVEYEFGKAYPQYRLDVANGFFIETHDFPHVFMPASEQSEIVITVGTQLEEDQFALTNFLVPHGSGILVPGNTIHADAFSSGSIIALLTHCTEADVVLMHQPDDSPLPIKIDTSERLGLAEWHV
;
A
#
# COMPACT_ATOMS: atom_id res chain seq x y z
N MET A 1 -10.36 -2.42 -11.69
CA MET A 1 -9.43 -3.50 -11.33
C MET A 1 -10.25 -4.77 -11.29
N ASP A 2 -10.20 -5.61 -12.32
CA ASP A 2 -10.84 -6.92 -12.27
C ASP A 2 -9.77 -7.99 -12.13
N ALA A 3 -9.38 -8.26 -10.88
CA ALA A 3 -8.38 -9.27 -10.53
C ALA A 3 -8.85 -10.70 -10.87
N SER A 4 -10.08 -10.89 -11.35
CA SER A 4 -10.65 -12.20 -11.64
C SER A 4 -10.20 -12.82 -12.98
N THR A 5 -9.57 -12.03 -13.86
CA THR A 5 -9.28 -12.45 -15.25
C THR A 5 -7.96 -13.20 -15.42
N VAL A 6 -6.98 -12.96 -14.53
CA VAL A 6 -5.67 -13.63 -14.54
C VAL A 6 -5.35 -14.03 -13.11
N GLN A 7 -5.09 -15.32 -12.87
CA GLN A 7 -4.69 -15.81 -11.56
C GLN A 7 -3.22 -16.19 -11.62
N VAL A 8 -2.36 -15.37 -11.00
CA VAL A 8 -0.91 -15.59 -10.96
C VAL A 8 -0.58 -16.37 -9.69
N PRO A 9 -0.13 -17.64 -9.79
CA PRO A 9 0.26 -18.41 -8.61
C PRO A 9 1.56 -17.85 -8.04
N ALA A 10 1.57 -17.54 -6.75
CA ALA A 10 2.74 -17.05 -6.05
C ALA A 10 2.82 -17.75 -4.69
N PRO A 11 3.73 -18.72 -4.49
CA PRO A 11 3.78 -19.53 -3.26
C PRO A 11 3.90 -18.71 -1.97
N GLY A 12 4.50 -17.52 -2.05
CA GLY A 12 4.63 -16.58 -0.93
C GLY A 12 3.57 -15.49 -0.87
N ASN A 13 2.57 -15.52 -1.75
CA ASN A 13 1.48 -14.55 -1.75
C ASN A 13 0.43 -14.94 -0.71
N VAL A 14 0.21 -14.03 0.24
CA VAL A 14 -0.70 -14.22 1.37
C VAL A 14 -2.18 -14.29 0.95
N PHE A 15 -2.51 -13.83 -0.26
CA PHE A 15 -3.86 -13.84 -0.82
C PHE A 15 -4.18 -15.11 -1.62
N GLY A 16 -3.21 -16.01 -1.80
CA GLY A 16 -3.36 -17.28 -2.53
C GLY A 16 -3.40 -17.14 -4.05
N ALA A 17 -4.14 -16.17 -4.58
CA ALA A 17 -4.16 -15.86 -6.01
C ALA A 17 -4.45 -14.36 -6.24
N SER A 18 -3.85 -13.79 -7.28
CA SER A 18 -3.93 -12.36 -7.58
C SER A 18 -3.98 -12.11 -9.09
N GLY A 19 -4.55 -10.96 -9.45
CA GLY A 19 -4.46 -10.39 -10.79
C GLY A 19 -3.04 -9.97 -11.15
N LEU A 20 -2.87 -9.58 -12.42
CA LEU A 20 -1.64 -8.98 -12.93
C LEU A 20 -1.89 -7.52 -13.30
N PHE A 21 -1.04 -6.62 -12.82
CA PHE A 21 -0.95 -5.24 -13.30
C PHE A 21 0.28 -5.15 -14.21
N ALA A 22 0.06 -5.10 -15.52
CA ALA A 22 1.14 -4.90 -16.49
C ALA A 22 1.41 -3.40 -16.65
N SER A 23 2.55 -2.97 -16.15
CA SER A 23 3.03 -1.60 -16.28
C SER A 23 3.74 -1.42 -17.62
N ALA A 24 3.48 -0.31 -18.34
CA ALA A 24 4.31 0.04 -19.51
C ALA A 24 5.71 0.53 -19.11
N GLU A 25 5.83 1.03 -17.88
CA GLU A 25 7.12 1.36 -17.28
C GLU A 25 7.87 0.08 -16.91
N THR A 26 9.19 0.07 -17.12
CA THR A 26 10.09 -1.03 -16.73
C THR A 26 10.59 -0.92 -15.29
N SER A 27 10.26 0.18 -14.62
CA SER A 27 10.51 0.41 -13.19
C SER A 27 9.64 1.55 -12.70
N LEU A 28 9.28 1.54 -11.41
CA LEU A 28 8.49 2.60 -10.81
C LEU A 28 9.19 3.18 -9.56
N ASP A 29 9.32 4.49 -9.55
CA ASP A 29 9.82 5.25 -8.41
C ASP A 29 8.62 5.95 -7.74
N ILE A 30 8.23 5.48 -6.55
CA ILE A 30 7.07 5.98 -5.80
C ILE A 30 7.55 6.97 -4.73
N PRO A 31 7.16 8.26 -4.79
CA PRO A 31 7.63 9.26 -3.85
C PRO A 31 7.18 9.08 -2.43
N LEU A 32 8.06 9.45 -1.50
CA LEU A 32 7.86 9.37 -0.06
C LEU A 32 7.43 10.72 0.52
N VAL A 33 6.23 10.74 1.10
CA VAL A 33 5.75 11.80 1.97
C VAL A 33 6.20 11.50 3.40
N THR A 34 6.97 12.41 3.97
CA THR A 34 7.49 12.31 5.35
C THR A 34 6.78 13.31 6.28
N PRO A 35 6.95 13.21 7.61
CA PRO A 35 6.39 14.19 8.54
C PRO A 35 6.83 15.63 8.31
N ILE A 36 7.99 15.85 7.67
CA ILE A 36 8.53 17.19 7.38
C ILE A 36 8.16 17.70 5.98
N SER A 37 7.46 16.89 5.17
CA SER A 37 7.08 17.28 3.80
C SER A 37 6.08 18.44 3.82
N PRO A 38 6.35 19.56 3.11
CA PRO A 38 5.56 20.80 3.23
C PRO A 38 4.11 20.66 2.75
N ASN A 39 3.84 19.71 1.86
CA ASN A 39 2.51 19.46 1.28
C ASN A 39 1.84 18.20 1.82
N ARG A 40 2.33 17.62 2.92
CA ARG A 40 1.85 16.34 3.47
C ARG A 40 0.32 16.28 3.57
N ASP A 41 -0.30 17.29 4.16
CA ASP A 41 -1.75 17.31 4.38
C ASP A 41 -2.54 17.45 3.07
N ASN A 42 -2.01 18.23 2.11
CA ASN A 42 -2.63 18.38 0.79
C ASN A 42 -2.57 17.06 0.00
N ILE A 43 -1.45 16.35 0.09
CA ILE A 43 -1.28 15.04 -0.56
C ILE A 43 -2.20 14.02 0.14
N ALA A 44 -2.21 13.97 1.47
CA ALA A 44 -3.11 13.09 2.22
C ALA A 44 -4.57 13.30 1.82
N ALA A 45 -5.01 14.56 1.72
CA ALA A 45 -6.36 14.92 1.27
C ALA A 45 -6.64 14.49 -0.18
N ALA A 46 -5.66 14.61 -1.09
CA ALA A 46 -5.81 14.20 -2.49
C ALA A 46 -6.01 12.68 -2.64
N PHE A 47 -5.43 11.88 -1.74
CA PHE A 47 -5.62 10.42 -1.68
C PHE A 47 -6.75 10.00 -0.72
N GLY A 48 -7.44 10.95 -0.08
CA GLY A 48 -8.52 10.69 0.88
C GLY A 48 -8.06 10.08 2.21
N VAL A 49 -6.76 9.96 2.45
CA VAL A 49 -6.22 9.40 3.69
C VAL A 49 -6.12 10.45 4.78
N LYS A 50 -6.12 10.01 6.03
CA LYS A 50 -6.00 10.91 7.18
C LYS A 50 -4.90 10.45 8.11
N ILE A 51 -3.93 11.33 8.31
CA ILE A 51 -2.86 11.11 9.27
C ILE A 51 -3.24 11.79 10.58
N PHE A 52 -2.94 11.15 11.70
CA PHE A 52 -3.32 11.63 13.02
C PHE A 52 -2.24 11.28 14.05
N ASP A 53 -2.12 12.13 15.06
CA ASP A 53 -1.17 11.95 16.16
C ASP A 53 -1.83 11.25 17.36
N ASP A 54 -1.01 10.80 18.29
CA ASP A 54 -1.47 10.26 19.57
C ASP A 54 -2.48 11.20 20.27
N GLY A 55 -3.54 10.60 20.83
CA GLY A 55 -4.64 11.31 21.46
C GLY A 55 -5.64 12.00 20.52
N GLN A 56 -5.40 12.05 19.20
CA GLN A 56 -6.38 12.61 18.26
C GLN A 56 -7.52 11.63 17.98
N THR A 57 -8.75 12.15 17.96
CA THR A 57 -9.93 11.37 17.54
C THR A 57 -10.13 11.51 16.03
N VAL A 58 -10.16 10.38 15.32
CA VAL A 58 -10.46 10.33 13.90
C VAL A 58 -11.79 9.63 13.65
N PRO A 59 -12.74 10.27 12.93
CA PRO A 59 -13.97 9.60 12.56
C PRO A 59 -13.68 8.48 11.57
N LEU A 60 -13.99 7.25 11.96
CA LEU A 60 -13.96 6.07 11.11
C LEU A 60 -15.39 5.61 10.90
N LYS A 61 -15.80 5.45 9.63
CA LYS A 61 -17.10 4.90 9.27
C LYS A 61 -16.90 3.52 8.68
N PHE A 62 -17.42 2.50 9.37
CA PHE A 62 -17.46 1.13 8.89
C PHE A 62 -18.62 0.41 9.56
N ASP A 63 -19.42 -0.33 8.79
CA ASP A 63 -20.56 -1.10 9.29
C ASP A 63 -20.12 -2.55 9.51
N GLY A 64 -19.23 -2.74 10.47
CA GLY A 64 -18.60 -4.03 10.76
C GLY A 64 -17.63 -3.96 11.94
N ASN A 65 -17.00 -5.09 12.26
CA ASN A 65 -16.00 -5.17 13.32
C ASN A 65 -14.60 -4.98 12.74
N LEU A 66 -13.80 -4.14 13.37
CA LEU A 66 -12.36 -4.05 13.14
C LEU A 66 -11.63 -4.64 14.35
N ASN A 67 -10.68 -5.52 14.09
CA ASN A 67 -9.80 -6.13 15.06
C ASN A 67 -8.43 -5.47 14.93
N ALA A 68 -7.87 -5.05 16.06
CA ALA A 68 -6.47 -4.65 16.10
C ALA A 68 -5.60 -5.91 16.07
N VAL A 69 -4.71 -5.97 15.10
CA VAL A 69 -3.70 -7.03 14.97
C VAL A 69 -2.32 -6.39 14.93
N GLU A 70 -1.32 -7.14 15.38
CA GLU A 70 0.08 -6.79 15.22
C GLU A 70 0.76 -7.88 14.40
N TYR A 71 1.56 -7.48 13.40
CA TYR A 71 2.42 -8.37 12.63
C TYR A 71 3.78 -7.72 12.35
N GLU A 72 4.76 -8.53 11.99
CA GLU A 72 6.15 -8.10 11.82
C GLU A 72 6.65 -8.34 10.39
N PHE A 73 7.25 -7.31 9.82
CA PHE A 73 8.04 -7.40 8.60
C PHE A 73 9.49 -7.75 8.93
N GLY A 74 9.86 -9.00 8.66
CA GLY A 74 11.23 -9.46 8.82
C GLY A 74 12.20 -8.81 7.84
N LYS A 75 13.48 -8.73 8.22
CA LYS A 75 14.55 -8.08 7.42
C LYS A 75 14.71 -8.64 5.99
N ALA A 76 14.32 -9.89 5.78
CA ALA A 76 14.40 -10.54 4.47
C ALA A 76 13.19 -10.24 3.58
N TYR A 77 12.15 -9.59 4.09
CA TYR A 77 10.89 -9.36 3.36
C TYR A 77 11.07 -8.62 2.03
N PRO A 78 11.90 -7.58 1.90
CA PRO A 78 12.11 -6.91 0.61
C PRO A 78 12.70 -7.81 -0.47
N GLN A 79 13.49 -8.81 -0.10
CA GLN A 79 14.02 -9.80 -1.04
C GLN A 79 13.01 -10.93 -1.26
N TYR A 80 12.37 -11.40 -0.19
CA TYR A 80 11.35 -12.44 -0.24
C TYR A 80 10.19 -12.08 -1.17
N ARG A 81 9.73 -10.83 -1.14
CA ARG A 81 8.63 -10.39 -2.01
C ARG A 81 8.98 -10.54 -3.50
N LEU A 82 10.22 -10.24 -3.87
CA LEU A 82 10.69 -10.34 -5.25
C LEU A 82 10.94 -11.79 -5.66
N ASP A 83 11.61 -12.57 -4.80
CA ASP A 83 12.08 -13.91 -5.15
C ASP A 83 11.02 -15.01 -4.95
N VAL A 84 10.05 -14.81 -4.05
CA VAL A 84 9.12 -15.86 -3.59
C VAL A 84 7.65 -15.43 -3.70
N ALA A 85 7.32 -14.19 -3.35
CA ALA A 85 5.94 -13.69 -3.41
C ALA A 85 5.54 -13.15 -4.79
N ASN A 86 6.43 -13.26 -5.78
CA ASN A 86 6.22 -12.86 -7.17
C ASN A 86 5.93 -11.36 -7.37
N GLY A 87 6.64 -10.52 -6.63
CA GLY A 87 6.69 -9.08 -6.85
C GLY A 87 5.99 -8.23 -5.78
N PHE A 88 5.74 -6.98 -6.15
CA PHE A 88 5.01 -6.02 -5.34
C PHE A 88 3.52 -6.12 -5.64
N PHE A 89 2.67 -6.17 -4.62
CA PHE A 89 1.23 -6.14 -4.79
C PHE A 89 0.65 -4.81 -4.34
N ILE A 90 -0.48 -4.44 -4.94
CA ILE A 90 -1.41 -3.44 -4.42
C ILE A 90 -2.77 -4.08 -4.29
N GLU A 91 -3.54 -3.60 -3.32
CA GLU A 91 -4.88 -4.10 -3.04
C GLU A 91 -5.91 -2.98 -2.90
N THR A 92 -7.17 -3.34 -3.08
CA THR A 92 -8.31 -2.52 -2.67
C THR A 92 -9.47 -3.39 -2.19
N HIS A 93 -10.22 -2.88 -1.23
CA HIS A 93 -11.38 -3.53 -0.64
C HIS A 93 -12.25 -2.51 0.10
N ASP A 94 -13.50 -2.85 0.41
CA ASP A 94 -14.50 -1.92 0.91
C ASP A 94 -14.34 -1.46 2.36
N PHE A 95 -13.53 -2.17 3.15
CA PHE A 95 -13.29 -1.85 4.57
C PHE A 95 -12.05 -0.96 4.75
N PRO A 96 -12.03 -0.08 5.78
CA PRO A 96 -10.90 0.79 6.03
C PRO A 96 -9.78 0.09 6.81
N HIS A 97 -8.57 0.62 6.68
CA HIS A 97 -7.44 0.29 7.54
C HIS A 97 -7.02 1.47 8.40
N VAL A 98 -6.47 1.13 9.55
CA VAL A 98 -5.62 2.04 10.31
C VAL A 98 -4.30 1.36 10.53
N PHE A 99 -3.21 2.02 10.14
CA PHE A 99 -1.85 1.52 10.32
C PHE A 99 -1.08 2.41 11.29
N MET A 100 -0.36 1.79 12.22
CA MET A 100 0.46 2.45 13.22
C MET A 100 1.76 1.66 13.46
N PRO A 101 2.91 2.32 13.65
CA PRO A 101 4.11 1.64 14.14
C PRO A 101 3.91 1.13 15.57
N ALA A 102 4.26 -0.13 15.83
CA ALA A 102 4.20 -0.68 17.18
C ALA A 102 5.35 -0.19 18.08
N SER A 103 6.42 0.34 17.49
CA SER A 103 7.60 0.83 18.21
C SER A 103 8.37 1.89 17.42
N GLU A 104 9.25 2.61 18.11
CA GLU A 104 10.18 3.60 17.49
C GLU A 104 11.19 2.97 16.52
N GLN A 105 11.39 1.65 16.60
CA GLN A 105 12.28 0.92 15.68
C GLN A 105 11.57 0.44 14.42
N SER A 106 10.25 0.60 14.35
CA SER A 106 9.44 0.19 13.21
C SER A 106 9.31 1.35 12.22
N GLU A 107 9.57 1.07 10.95
CA GLU A 107 9.43 2.02 9.85
C GLU A 107 8.22 1.61 9.02
N ILE A 108 7.08 2.25 9.27
CA ILE A 108 5.83 1.92 8.59
C ILE A 108 5.65 2.84 7.39
N VAL A 109 5.62 2.24 6.21
CA VAL A 109 5.46 2.92 4.93
C VAL A 109 4.22 2.36 4.25
N ILE A 110 3.20 3.20 4.11
CA ILE A 110 1.95 2.85 3.46
C ILE A 110 1.93 3.49 2.08
N THR A 111 1.99 2.65 1.04
CA THR A 111 1.69 3.06 -0.33
C THR A 111 0.19 3.27 -0.43
N VAL A 112 -0.21 4.39 -1.02
CA VAL A 112 -1.61 4.68 -1.36
C VAL A 112 -1.71 5.10 -2.81
N GLY A 113 -2.82 4.75 -3.43
CA GLY A 113 -3.08 4.98 -4.84
C GLY A 113 -4.45 5.58 -5.10
N THR A 114 -4.55 6.26 -6.24
CA THR A 114 -5.83 6.70 -6.80
C THR A 114 -5.79 6.58 -8.32
N GLN A 115 -6.94 6.26 -8.90
CA GLN A 115 -7.12 6.22 -10.34
C GLN A 115 -7.40 7.65 -10.85
N LEU A 116 -6.62 8.12 -11.81
CA LEU A 116 -6.76 9.42 -12.45
C LEU A 116 -7.63 9.33 -13.72
N GLU A 117 -7.34 8.34 -14.55
CA GLU A 117 -8.05 8.02 -15.80
C GLU A 117 -8.20 6.49 -15.93
N GLU A 118 -8.82 6.00 -17.01
CA GLU A 118 -9.09 4.56 -17.22
C GLU A 118 -7.84 3.69 -16.97
N ASP A 119 -6.69 4.13 -17.48
CA ASP A 119 -5.42 3.42 -17.35
C ASP A 119 -4.31 4.27 -16.66
N GLN A 120 -4.65 5.32 -15.92
CA GLN A 120 -3.64 6.15 -15.25
C GLN A 120 -3.84 6.17 -13.74
N PHE A 121 -2.76 5.97 -13.00
CA PHE A 121 -2.77 5.83 -11.54
C PHE A 121 -1.70 6.73 -10.92
N ALA A 122 -2.07 7.45 -9.86
CA ALA A 122 -1.09 8.10 -9.00
C ALA A 122 -0.82 7.20 -7.80
N LEU A 123 0.45 7.06 -7.42
CA LEU A 123 0.88 6.36 -6.21
C LEU A 123 1.78 7.26 -5.38
N THR A 124 1.67 7.16 -4.06
CA THR A 124 2.61 7.79 -3.12
C THR A 124 2.79 6.94 -1.87
N ASN A 125 3.96 7.03 -1.27
CA ASN A 125 4.28 6.39 0.00
C ASN A 125 4.12 7.40 1.14
N PHE A 126 3.49 7.01 2.23
CA PHE A 126 3.47 7.77 3.48
C PHE A 126 4.33 7.08 4.53
N LEU A 127 5.35 7.78 5.02
CA LEU A 127 6.05 7.38 6.23
C LEU A 127 5.20 7.76 7.46
N VAL A 128 4.81 6.75 8.23
CA VAL A 128 4.04 6.90 9.46
C VAL A 128 5.01 6.78 10.65
N PRO A 129 5.36 7.88 11.33
CA PRO A 129 6.27 7.82 12.48
C PRO A 129 5.57 7.23 13.72
N HIS A 130 6.38 6.68 14.63
CA HIS A 130 5.88 6.23 15.93
C HIS A 130 5.20 7.39 16.69
N GLY A 131 4.09 7.09 17.38
CA GLY A 131 3.23 8.10 17.99
C GLY A 131 2.23 8.75 17.04
N SER A 132 2.09 8.23 15.81
CA SER A 132 1.07 8.62 14.84
C SER A 132 0.44 7.40 14.15
N GLY A 133 -0.66 7.63 13.45
CA GLY A 133 -1.32 6.62 12.62
C GLY A 133 -1.83 7.21 11.32
N ILE A 134 -2.09 6.32 10.35
CA ILE A 134 -2.76 6.67 9.09
C ILE A 134 -4.06 5.87 8.96
N LEU A 135 -5.16 6.57 8.72
CA LEU A 135 -6.43 6.00 8.31
C LEU A 135 -6.46 5.97 6.78
N VAL A 136 -6.57 4.76 6.24
CA VAL A 136 -6.80 4.47 4.83
C VAL A 136 -8.28 4.09 4.69
N PRO A 137 -9.11 4.92 4.04
CA PRO A 137 -10.52 4.60 3.83
C PRO A 137 -10.71 3.33 3.00
N GLY A 138 -11.90 2.74 3.11
CA GLY A 138 -12.31 1.68 2.20
C GLY A 138 -12.33 2.15 0.75
N ASN A 139 -11.99 1.23 -0.16
CA ASN A 139 -11.83 1.40 -1.60
C ASN A 139 -10.61 2.23 -2.03
N THR A 140 -9.74 2.63 -1.10
CA THR A 140 -8.45 3.22 -1.43
C THR A 140 -7.48 2.12 -1.89
N ILE A 141 -6.77 2.34 -3.00
CA ILE A 141 -5.67 1.46 -3.41
C ILE A 141 -4.55 1.59 -2.39
N HIS A 142 -4.00 0.50 -1.88
CA HIS A 142 -2.92 0.58 -0.91
C HIS A 142 -2.01 -0.66 -0.91
N ALA A 143 -0.87 -0.52 -0.23
CA ALA A 143 0.04 -1.60 0.14
C ALA A 143 0.90 -1.15 1.32
N ASP A 144 1.39 -2.10 2.11
CA ASP A 144 2.29 -1.86 3.24
C ASP A 144 3.70 -2.45 3.01
N ALA A 145 3.97 -2.88 1.77
CA ALA A 145 5.09 -3.76 1.45
C ALA A 145 6.49 -3.11 1.56
N PHE A 146 6.57 -1.80 1.78
CA PHE A 146 7.81 -1.08 2.08
C PHE A 146 8.11 -0.96 3.58
N SER A 147 7.19 -1.40 4.44
CA SER A 147 7.35 -1.34 5.88
C SER A 147 8.43 -2.31 6.40
N SER A 148 8.99 -1.99 7.56
CA SER A 148 9.91 -2.86 8.30
C SER A 148 9.64 -2.79 9.81
N GLY A 149 9.84 -3.90 10.52
CA GLY A 149 9.52 -4.01 11.94
C GLY A 149 8.05 -4.33 12.20
N SER A 150 7.56 -3.97 13.39
CA SER A 150 6.22 -4.33 13.86
C SER A 150 5.19 -3.25 13.51
N ILE A 151 4.11 -3.66 12.86
CA ILE A 151 2.98 -2.82 12.49
C ILE A 151 1.74 -3.26 13.26
N ILE A 152 0.97 -2.28 13.74
CA ILE A 152 -0.38 -2.48 14.22
C ILE A 152 -1.33 -2.09 13.08
N ALA A 153 -2.21 -3.01 12.70
CA ALA A 153 -3.25 -2.77 11.71
C ALA A 153 -4.64 -3.04 12.30
N LEU A 154 -5.61 -2.21 11.94
CA LEU A 154 -7.04 -2.52 12.13
C LEU A 154 -7.54 -3.25 10.88
N LEU A 155 -7.93 -4.52 11.05
CA LEU A 155 -8.40 -5.41 9.97
C LEU A 155 -9.81 -5.92 10.28
N THR A 156 -10.59 -6.29 9.26
CA THR A 156 -11.85 -7.02 9.45
C THR A 156 -11.69 -8.51 9.13
N HIS A 157 -12.72 -9.31 9.41
CA HIS A 157 -12.73 -10.73 9.01
C HIS A 157 -12.70 -10.81 7.48
N CYS A 158 -11.85 -11.68 6.91
CA CYS A 158 -11.63 -11.81 5.46
C CYS A 158 -12.91 -11.57 4.64
N THR A 159 -13.00 -10.37 4.10
CA THR A 159 -13.82 -10.05 2.94
C THR A 159 -12.92 -10.14 1.71
N GLU A 160 -13.53 -10.29 0.53
CA GLU A 160 -12.76 -10.36 -0.71
C GLU A 160 -12.02 -9.03 -0.95
N ALA A 161 -10.77 -9.13 -1.39
CA ALA A 161 -9.94 -7.99 -1.79
C ALA A 161 -9.50 -8.16 -3.24
N ASP A 162 -9.53 -7.08 -4.00
CA ASP A 162 -8.95 -7.03 -5.34
C ASP A 162 -7.46 -6.81 -5.21
N VAL A 163 -6.69 -7.86 -5.45
CA VAL A 163 -5.22 -7.83 -5.35
C VAL A 163 -4.60 -8.05 -6.71
N VAL A 164 -3.64 -7.20 -7.08
CA VAL A 164 -2.86 -7.35 -8.30
C VAL A 164 -1.37 -7.29 -8.01
N LEU A 165 -0.59 -8.12 -8.70
CA LEU A 165 0.86 -8.06 -8.69
C LEU A 165 1.37 -7.16 -9.82
N MET A 166 2.25 -6.22 -9.49
CA MET A 166 2.84 -5.28 -10.44
C MET A 166 3.99 -5.93 -11.20
N HIS A 167 3.83 -6.01 -12.52
CA HIS A 167 4.75 -6.67 -13.44
C HIS A 167 5.08 -5.80 -14.64
N GLN A 168 6.21 -6.11 -15.25
CA GLN A 168 6.59 -5.58 -16.55
C GLN A 168 5.79 -6.28 -17.67
N PRO A 169 5.83 -5.78 -18.92
CA PRO A 169 5.13 -6.41 -20.04
C PRO A 169 5.63 -7.81 -20.39
N ASP A 170 6.78 -8.23 -19.86
CA ASP A 170 7.35 -9.57 -20.03
C ASP A 170 7.01 -10.54 -18.88
N ASP A 171 6.01 -10.20 -18.07
CA ASP A 171 5.54 -10.94 -16.89
C ASP A 171 6.60 -11.13 -15.80
N SER A 172 7.69 -10.35 -15.79
CA SER A 172 8.62 -10.31 -14.66
C SER A 172 8.20 -9.26 -13.61
N PRO A 173 8.50 -9.48 -12.31
CA PRO A 173 8.15 -8.51 -11.27
C PRO A 173 8.67 -7.11 -11.57
N LEU A 174 7.81 -6.09 -11.45
CA LEU A 174 8.19 -4.70 -11.67
C LEU A 174 9.16 -4.25 -10.57
N PRO A 175 10.35 -3.74 -10.91
CA PRO A 175 11.22 -3.10 -9.93
C PRO A 175 10.58 -1.81 -9.42
N ILE A 176 10.19 -1.79 -8.14
CA ILE A 176 9.61 -0.61 -7.49
C ILE A 176 10.53 -0.14 -6.37
N LYS A 177 10.79 1.17 -6.33
CA LYS A 177 11.63 1.81 -5.33
C LYS A 177 10.91 2.99 -4.69
N ILE A 178 11.36 3.33 -3.48
CA ILE A 178 10.97 4.56 -2.82
C ILE A 178 11.81 5.69 -3.42
N ASP A 179 11.14 6.71 -3.95
CA ASP A 179 11.77 7.97 -4.31
C ASP A 179 11.74 8.90 -3.10
N THR A 180 12.92 9.28 -2.61
CA THR A 180 13.06 10.23 -1.50
C THR A 180 13.03 11.68 -1.97
N SER A 181 12.85 11.93 -3.27
CA SER A 181 12.62 13.26 -3.80
C SER A 181 11.22 13.78 -3.46
N GLU A 182 11.08 15.09 -3.30
CA GLU A 182 9.79 15.75 -2.97
C GLU A 182 8.85 15.88 -4.18
N ARG A 183 8.77 14.85 -5.04
CA ARG A 183 7.90 14.82 -6.23
C ARG A 183 6.60 14.05 -5.96
N LEU A 184 5.64 14.12 -6.88
CA LEU A 184 4.48 13.21 -6.92
C LEU A 184 4.78 12.06 -7.87
N GLY A 185 4.40 10.84 -7.50
CA GLY A 185 4.61 9.64 -8.30
C GLY A 185 3.42 9.43 -9.22
N LEU A 186 3.70 9.30 -10.51
CA LEU A 186 2.70 8.99 -11.53
C LEU A 186 3.09 7.65 -12.17
N ALA A 187 2.10 6.78 -12.38
CA ALA A 187 2.24 5.50 -13.06
C ALA A 187 1.17 5.38 -14.15
N GLU A 188 1.57 4.93 -15.35
CA GLU A 188 0.65 4.64 -16.44
C GLU A 188 0.51 3.11 -16.62
N TRP A 189 -0.74 2.64 -16.68
CA TRP A 189 -1.12 1.27 -17.05
C TRP A 189 -1.35 1.25 -18.57
N HIS A 190 -0.98 0.16 -19.22
CA HIS A 190 -1.55 -0.21 -20.52
C HIS A 190 -2.03 -1.67 -20.48
N VAL A 191 -3.29 -1.92 -20.89
CA VAL A 191 -3.90 -3.26 -20.99
C VAL A 191 -3.61 -3.91 -22.34
#